data_AF-A0A2M9Y7I0-F1
#
_entry.id   AF-A0A2M9Y7I0-F1
#
_cell.length_a   1.000
_cell.length_b   1.000
_cell.length_c   1.000
_cell.angle_alpha   90.00
_cell.angle_beta   90.00
_cell.angle_gamma   90.00
#
_symmetry.space_group_name_H-M   'P 1'
#
loop_
_entity.id
_entity.type
_entity.pdbx_description
1 polymer ?
#
loop_
_entity_poly.entity_id
_entity_poly.type
_entity_poly.pdbx_seq_one_letter_code
_entity_poly.pdbx_strand_id
1 'polypeptide(L)'
;MSFFRSIFSKIQDIESATKIIRDCCNAILFFSLIQFVGLLLLKQYANLVDVFAYLLISIYVRKHKSRVLTVIFLILAIASFVVTILNRLGMESSGGGNILLAIALILVAILLLRAVFFWNNYYIMKMKTQKILLLSGLSILLFLITAFIGLVILGIFGDQMTDAELDSLSGTLLFSTFLISIIFIFSGIIPYSRGESLRESEVPVN
;
A
#
# COMPACT_ATOMS: atom_id res chain seq x y z
N MET A 1 -9.37 4.74 25.67
CA MET A 1 -9.08 3.31 25.89
C MET A 1 -9.77 2.34 24.92
N SER A 2 -10.95 2.65 24.36
CA SER A 2 -11.69 1.72 23.46
C SER A 2 -10.89 1.22 22.25
N PHE A 3 -10.14 2.09 21.57
CA PHE A 3 -9.40 1.76 20.34
C PHE A 3 -8.43 0.57 20.52
N PHE A 4 -7.61 0.57 21.58
CA PHE A 4 -6.69 -0.56 21.85
C PHE A 4 -7.43 -1.86 22.19
N ARG A 5 -8.55 -1.83 22.91
CA ARG A 5 -9.41 -3.02 23.07
C ARG A 5 -9.99 -3.50 21.74
N SER A 6 -10.31 -2.58 20.82
CA SER A 6 -10.75 -2.91 19.46
C SER A 6 -9.63 -3.40 18.53
N ILE A 7 -8.36 -3.15 18.86
CA ILE A 7 -7.22 -3.77 18.17
C ILE A 7 -7.10 -5.23 18.59
N PHE A 8 -7.18 -5.52 19.90
CA PHE A 8 -6.97 -6.88 20.42
C PHE A 8 -8.22 -7.76 20.52
N SER A 9 -9.42 -7.23 20.25
CA SER A 9 -10.64 -8.03 20.19
C SER A 9 -10.58 -9.08 19.07
N LYS A 10 -11.32 -10.17 19.26
CA LYS A 10 -11.59 -11.16 18.23
C LYS A 10 -12.65 -10.59 17.28
N ILE A 11 -12.35 -10.55 15.98
CA ILE A 11 -13.35 -10.25 14.95
C ILE A 11 -14.32 -11.43 14.93
N GLN A 12 -15.61 -11.17 15.15
CA GLN A 12 -16.65 -12.19 15.27
C GLN A 12 -17.40 -12.39 13.94
N ASP A 13 -17.61 -11.30 13.20
CA ASP A 13 -18.51 -11.22 12.06
C ASP A 13 -17.91 -10.43 10.86
N ILE A 14 -18.54 -10.60 9.69
CA ILE A 14 -18.08 -10.05 8.41
C ILE A 14 -18.29 -8.52 8.35
N GLU A 15 -19.32 -8.00 9.03
CA GLU A 15 -19.65 -6.57 8.99
C GLU A 15 -18.63 -5.76 9.79
N SER A 16 -18.29 -6.21 11.00
CA SER A 16 -17.15 -5.73 11.79
C SER A 16 -15.85 -5.81 11.01
N ALA A 17 -15.56 -6.93 10.32
CA ALA A 17 -14.37 -7.05 9.49
C ALA A 17 -14.35 -5.99 8.37
N THR A 18 -15.47 -5.80 7.68
CA THR A 18 -15.62 -4.83 6.58
C THR A 18 -15.52 -3.38 7.08
N LYS A 19 -16.10 -3.09 8.25
CA LYS A 19 -15.99 -1.81 8.96
C LYS A 19 -14.55 -1.53 9.36
N ILE A 20 -13.85 -2.48 9.99
CA ILE A 20 -12.44 -2.35 10.36
C ILE A 20 -11.57 -2.08 9.11
N ILE A 21 -11.77 -2.80 8.00
CA ILE A 21 -11.07 -2.55 6.73
C ILE A 21 -11.31 -1.12 6.26
N ARG A 22 -12.57 -0.66 6.19
CA ARG A 22 -12.92 0.69 5.74
C ARG A 22 -12.30 1.76 6.63
N ASP A 23 -12.40 1.59 7.95
CA ASP A 23 -11.97 2.59 8.93
C ASP A 23 -10.42 2.63 9.01
N CYS A 24 -9.73 1.51 8.82
CA CYS A 24 -8.27 1.46 8.60
C CYS A 24 -7.87 2.16 7.28
N CYS A 25 -8.53 1.88 6.16
CA CYS A 25 -8.26 2.56 4.89
C CYS A 25 -8.50 4.07 4.97
N ASN A 26 -9.51 4.52 5.72
CA ASN A 26 -9.72 5.95 6.01
C ASN A 26 -8.54 6.53 6.81
N ALA A 27 -8.03 5.82 7.82
CA ALA A 27 -6.85 6.25 8.59
C ALA A 27 -5.58 6.34 7.73
N ILE A 28 -5.35 5.38 6.83
CA ILE A 28 -4.22 5.40 5.89
C ILE A 28 -4.33 6.61 4.94
N LEU A 29 -5.52 6.89 4.39
CA LEU A 29 -5.75 8.09 3.57
C LEU A 29 -5.48 9.39 4.35
N PHE A 30 -5.92 9.46 5.60
CA PHE A 30 -5.70 10.61 6.48
C PHE A 30 -4.21 10.83 6.80
N PHE A 31 -3.47 9.77 7.13
CA PHE A 31 -2.02 9.86 7.33
C PHE A 31 -1.27 10.20 6.03
N SER A 32 -1.71 9.66 4.88
CA SER A 32 -1.14 10.00 3.56
C SER A 32 -1.35 11.48 3.24
N LEU A 33 -2.51 12.05 3.56
CA LEU A 33 -2.81 13.47 3.36
C LEU A 33 -1.97 14.37 4.28
N ILE A 34 -1.78 13.98 5.56
CA ILE A 34 -0.88 14.69 6.48
C ILE A 34 0.57 14.65 5.97
N GLN A 35 1.04 13.49 5.53
CA GLN A 35 2.37 13.32 4.96
C GLN A 35 2.54 14.16 3.69
N PHE A 36 1.54 14.18 2.78
CA PHE A 36 1.53 15.04 1.59
C PHE A 36 1.72 16.52 1.92
N VAL A 37 0.91 17.05 2.84
CA VAL A 37 0.98 18.47 3.25
C VAL A 37 2.32 18.77 3.93
N GLY A 38 2.82 17.88 4.79
CA GLY A 38 4.13 18.01 5.42
C GLY A 38 5.28 18.06 4.41
N LEU A 39 5.28 17.15 3.42
CA LEU A 39 6.29 17.11 2.37
C LEU A 39 6.24 18.34 1.44
N LEU A 40 5.05 18.87 1.14
CA LEU A 40 4.91 20.12 0.39
C LEU A 40 5.46 21.33 1.16
N LEU A 41 5.16 21.44 2.46
CA LEU A 41 5.68 22.53 3.31
C LEU A 41 7.21 22.47 3.47
N LEU A 42 7.78 21.26 3.52
CA LEU A 42 9.23 21.02 3.60
C LEU A 42 9.92 20.97 2.22
N LYS A 43 9.18 21.10 1.11
CA LYS A 43 9.65 20.96 -0.29
C LYS A 43 10.38 19.62 -0.59
N GLN A 44 10.05 18.56 0.15
CA GLN A 44 10.69 17.24 0.03
C GLN A 44 9.97 16.37 -1.01
N TYR A 45 10.04 16.77 -2.28
CA TYR A 45 9.25 16.16 -3.36
C TYR A 45 9.57 14.69 -3.66
N ALA A 46 10.81 14.22 -3.42
CA ALA A 46 11.20 12.82 -3.63
C ALA A 46 10.34 11.83 -2.82
N ASN A 47 9.96 12.21 -1.61
CA ASN A 47 9.20 11.37 -0.68
C ASN A 47 7.69 11.28 -1.01
N LEU A 48 7.21 11.94 -2.07
CA LEU A 48 5.82 11.85 -2.51
C LEU A 48 5.43 10.45 -3.01
N VAL A 49 6.41 9.63 -3.40
CA VAL A 49 6.22 8.23 -3.82
C VAL A 49 5.47 7.42 -2.75
N ASP A 50 5.89 7.54 -1.49
CA ASP A 50 5.27 6.83 -0.35
C ASP A 50 3.80 7.23 -0.16
N VAL A 51 3.51 8.52 -0.32
CA VAL A 51 2.14 9.06 -0.24
C VAL A 51 1.26 8.43 -1.31
N PHE A 52 1.72 8.38 -2.56
CA PHE A 52 0.98 7.74 -3.65
C PHE A 52 0.85 6.23 -3.44
N ALA A 53 1.88 5.56 -2.94
CA ALA A 53 1.84 4.14 -2.60
C ALA A 53 0.76 3.82 -1.55
N TYR A 54 0.77 4.54 -0.42
CA TYR A 54 -0.22 4.38 0.65
C TYR A 54 -1.64 4.74 0.21
N LEU A 55 -1.79 5.81 -0.60
CA LEU A 55 -3.07 6.20 -1.19
C LEU A 55 -3.63 5.10 -2.10
N LEU A 56 -2.85 4.59 -3.05
CA LEU A 56 -3.28 3.52 -3.96
C LEU A 56 -3.61 2.23 -3.19
N ILE A 57 -2.72 1.80 -2.28
CA ILE A 57 -2.94 0.64 -1.39
C ILE A 57 -4.25 0.77 -0.64
N SER A 58 -4.53 1.91 -0.01
CA SER A 58 -5.74 2.10 0.78
C SER A 58 -7.03 1.98 -0.05
N ILE A 59 -7.03 2.51 -1.28
CA ILE A 59 -8.16 2.45 -2.23
C ILE A 59 -8.36 1.00 -2.71
N TYR A 60 -7.29 0.34 -3.17
CA TYR A 60 -7.38 -1.02 -3.69
C TYR A 60 -7.70 -2.05 -2.60
N VAL A 61 -7.15 -1.93 -1.38
CA VAL A 61 -7.52 -2.80 -0.25
C VAL A 61 -8.97 -2.57 0.18
N ARG A 62 -9.46 -1.32 0.25
CA ARG A 62 -10.87 -1.03 0.55
C ARG A 62 -11.83 -1.69 -0.45
N LYS A 63 -11.48 -1.66 -1.74
CA LYS A 63 -12.32 -2.18 -2.83
C LYS A 63 -12.21 -3.71 -2.95
N HIS A 64 -10.99 -4.24 -3.07
CA HIS A 64 -10.68 -5.64 -3.42
C HIS A 64 -10.26 -6.54 -2.24
N LYS A 65 -10.00 -5.97 -1.04
CA LYS A 65 -9.58 -6.70 0.17
C LYS A 65 -8.35 -7.58 -0.10
N SER A 66 -7.34 -7.01 -0.78
CA SER A 66 -6.12 -7.71 -1.16
C SER A 66 -5.25 -8.08 0.03
N ARG A 67 -5.14 -9.40 0.28
CA ARG A 67 -4.20 -9.97 1.26
C ARG A 67 -2.78 -9.47 0.98
N VAL A 68 -2.36 -9.48 -0.29
CA VAL A 68 -0.99 -9.15 -0.68
C VAL A 68 -0.69 -7.65 -0.57
N LEU A 69 -1.59 -6.76 -1.03
CA LEU A 69 -1.40 -5.32 -0.79
C LEU A 69 -1.35 -4.98 0.70
N THR A 70 -2.05 -5.74 1.54
CA THR A 70 -2.03 -5.52 3.00
C THR A 70 -0.73 -6.03 3.64
N VAL A 71 -0.14 -7.12 3.13
CA VAL A 71 1.21 -7.57 3.51
C VAL A 71 2.26 -6.57 3.03
N ILE A 72 2.18 -6.09 1.79
CA ILE A 72 3.06 -5.03 1.25
C ILE A 72 2.96 -3.77 2.12
N PHE A 73 1.75 -3.35 2.50
CA PHE A 73 1.55 -2.21 3.39
C PHE A 73 2.21 -2.38 4.76
N LEU A 74 2.12 -3.58 5.36
CA LEU A 74 2.79 -3.88 6.62
C LEU A 74 4.33 -3.85 6.47
N ILE A 75 4.87 -4.37 5.37
CA ILE A 75 6.31 -4.32 5.07
C ILE A 75 6.78 -2.86 4.91
N LEU A 76 6.04 -2.03 4.18
CA LEU A 76 6.36 -0.60 4.01
C LEU A 76 6.27 0.17 5.34
N ALA A 77 5.26 -0.09 6.16
CA ALA A 77 5.13 0.52 7.49
C ALA A 77 6.28 0.12 8.43
N ILE A 78 6.74 -1.15 8.38
CA ILE A 78 7.92 -1.62 9.12
C ILE A 78 9.20 -0.96 8.60
N ALA A 79 9.40 -0.89 7.28
CA ALA A 79 10.56 -0.23 6.68
C ALA A 79 10.62 1.26 7.05
N SER A 80 9.50 1.98 6.96
CA SER A 80 9.36 3.38 7.36
C SER A 80 9.68 3.61 8.85
N PHE A 81 9.31 2.67 9.73
CA PHE A 81 9.68 2.68 11.15
C PHE A 81 11.17 2.39 11.39
N VAL A 82 11.79 1.48 10.64
CA VAL A 82 13.24 1.24 10.70
C VAL A 82 14.01 2.50 10.27
N VAL A 83 13.64 3.12 9.15
CA VAL A 83 14.20 4.42 8.71
C VAL A 83 14.03 5.50 9.78
N THR A 84 12.85 5.57 10.39
CA THR A 84 12.56 6.49 11.51
C THR A 84 13.47 6.27 12.72
N ILE A 85 13.87 5.03 13.01
CA ILE A 85 14.85 4.73 14.07
C ILE A 85 16.26 5.15 13.65
N LEU A 86 16.69 4.80 12.43
CA LEU A 86 18.04 5.12 11.94
C LEU A 86 18.29 6.64 11.90
N ASN A 87 17.31 7.42 11.42
CA ASN A 87 17.39 8.88 11.41
C ASN A 87 17.50 9.46 12.82
N ARG A 88 16.84 8.83 13.80
CA ARG A 88 16.93 9.22 15.22
C ARG A 88 18.25 8.82 15.88
N LEU A 89 19.03 7.94 15.26
CA LEU A 89 20.39 7.58 15.66
C LEU A 89 21.47 8.44 14.95
N GLY A 90 21.07 9.48 14.21
CA GLY A 90 21.99 10.39 13.51
C GLY A 90 22.44 9.89 12.13
N MET A 91 21.87 8.79 11.62
CA MET A 91 22.06 8.40 10.23
C MET A 91 21.06 9.17 9.36
N GLU A 92 21.42 10.39 8.96
CA GLU A 92 20.50 11.32 8.27
C GLU A 92 20.08 10.81 6.87
N SER A 93 18.97 10.06 6.80
CA SER A 93 18.26 9.80 5.55
C SER A 93 17.03 10.70 5.39
N SER A 94 16.56 10.88 4.15
CA SER A 94 15.48 11.81 3.82
C SER A 94 14.09 11.31 4.27
N GLY A 95 13.74 11.47 5.55
CA GLY A 95 12.36 11.22 6.02
C GLY A 95 12.26 10.91 7.52
N GLY A 96 11.24 10.13 7.90
CA GLY A 96 11.21 9.41 9.18
C GLY A 96 11.22 10.23 10.48
N GLY A 97 10.88 11.51 10.48
CA GLY A 97 11.01 12.36 11.68
C GLY A 97 10.07 12.04 12.86
N ASN A 98 8.99 11.27 12.67
CA ASN A 98 7.94 11.09 13.68
C ASN A 98 7.68 9.61 14.03
N ILE A 99 8.33 9.15 15.10
CA ILE A 99 8.22 7.76 15.58
C ILE A 99 6.82 7.37 16.08
N LEU A 100 6.01 8.32 16.57
CA LEU A 100 4.63 8.05 16.98
C LEU A 100 3.74 7.75 15.76
N LEU A 101 3.95 8.48 14.66
CA LEU A 101 3.24 8.25 13.40
C LEU A 101 3.61 6.88 12.78
N ALA A 102 4.89 6.53 12.80
CA ALA A 102 5.37 5.23 12.30
C ALA A 102 4.80 4.05 13.12
N ILE A 103 4.75 4.16 14.46
CA ILE A 103 4.10 3.16 15.33
C ILE A 103 2.60 3.08 15.04
N ALA A 104 1.92 4.21 14.84
CA ALA A 104 0.49 4.23 14.49
C ALA A 104 0.21 3.55 13.14
N LEU A 105 1.06 3.78 12.13
CA LEU A 105 0.96 3.11 10.83
C LEU A 105 1.13 1.58 10.95
N ILE A 106 2.10 1.09 11.73
CA ILE A 106 2.27 -0.36 12.00
C ILE A 106 1.02 -0.94 12.69
N LEU A 107 0.46 -0.26 13.69
CA LEU A 107 -0.75 -0.74 14.39
C LEU A 107 -1.96 -0.82 13.45
N VAL A 108 -2.14 0.17 12.56
CA VAL A 108 -3.18 0.15 11.52
C VAL A 108 -2.92 -0.97 10.50
N ALA A 109 -1.67 -1.18 10.08
CA ALA A 109 -1.30 -2.25 9.15
C ALA A 109 -1.60 -3.65 9.72
N ILE A 110 -1.26 -3.91 10.98
CA ILE A 110 -1.55 -5.17 11.67
C ILE A 110 -3.07 -5.39 11.81
N LEU A 111 -3.83 -4.34 12.15
CA LEU A 111 -5.28 -4.42 12.27
C LEU A 111 -5.96 -4.69 10.92
N LEU A 112 -5.54 -3.98 9.88
CA LEU A 112 -6.01 -4.17 8.50
C LEU A 112 -5.67 -5.58 8.01
N LEU A 113 -4.46 -6.09 8.26
CA LEU A 113 -4.05 -7.44 7.88
C LEU A 113 -4.97 -8.50 8.49
N ARG A 114 -5.25 -8.41 9.80
CA ARG A 114 -6.15 -9.33 10.49
C ARG A 114 -7.58 -9.28 9.95
N ALA A 115 -8.11 -8.09 9.71
CA ALA A 115 -9.47 -7.94 9.17
C ALA A 115 -9.58 -8.43 7.72
N VAL A 116 -8.59 -8.13 6.87
CA VAL A 116 -8.52 -8.61 5.48
C VAL A 116 -8.41 -10.14 5.43
N PHE A 117 -7.54 -10.75 6.25
CA PHE A 117 -7.41 -12.22 6.29
C PHE A 117 -8.67 -12.91 6.84
N PHE A 118 -9.32 -12.36 7.86
CA PHE A 118 -10.60 -12.87 8.36
C PHE A 118 -11.67 -12.85 7.26
N TRP A 119 -11.90 -11.68 6.64
CA TRP A 119 -12.87 -11.51 5.56
C TRP A 119 -12.58 -12.45 4.37
N ASN A 120 -11.31 -12.59 4.01
CA ASN A 120 -10.88 -13.46 2.90
C ASN A 120 -10.98 -14.97 3.19
N ASN A 121 -11.02 -15.40 4.46
CA ASN A 121 -11.12 -16.81 4.85
C ASN A 121 -12.58 -17.28 5.02
N TYR A 122 -13.52 -16.34 5.14
CA TYR A 122 -14.95 -16.63 5.23
C TYR A 122 -15.51 -17.11 3.88
N TYR A 123 -15.37 -16.29 2.82
CA TYR A 123 -15.80 -16.63 1.46
C TYR A 123 -14.87 -17.68 0.79
N ILE A 124 -15.23 -18.15 -0.42
CA ILE A 124 -14.43 -19.06 -1.26
C ILE A 124 -14.08 -18.38 -2.60
N MET A 125 -12.85 -17.86 -2.81
CA MET A 125 -12.54 -17.16 -4.07
C MET A 125 -12.05 -18.14 -5.15
N LYS A 126 -12.90 -18.43 -6.13
CA LYS A 126 -12.48 -19.14 -7.35
C LYS A 126 -11.62 -18.20 -8.23
N MET A 127 -10.37 -18.57 -8.50
CA MET A 127 -9.49 -17.80 -9.39
C MET A 127 -9.99 -17.85 -10.84
N LYS A 128 -9.94 -16.73 -11.57
CA LYS A 128 -10.27 -16.66 -13.01
C LYS A 128 -9.02 -16.22 -13.79
N THR A 129 -8.27 -17.21 -14.29
CA THR A 129 -6.91 -17.05 -14.86
C THR A 129 -6.82 -15.97 -15.93
N GLN A 130 -7.84 -15.84 -16.79
CA GLN A 130 -7.92 -14.80 -17.84
C GLN A 130 -7.74 -13.37 -17.28
N LYS A 131 -8.30 -13.06 -16.10
CA LYS A 131 -8.18 -11.72 -15.49
C LYS A 131 -6.86 -11.52 -14.78
N ILE A 132 -6.24 -12.58 -14.26
CA ILE A 132 -4.88 -12.53 -13.72
C ILE A 132 -3.92 -12.14 -14.84
N LEU A 133 -4.02 -12.84 -15.99
CA LEU A 133 -3.20 -12.60 -17.17
C LEU A 133 -3.41 -11.19 -17.75
N LEU A 134 -4.65 -10.70 -17.78
CA LEU A 134 -4.98 -9.33 -18.19
C LEU A 134 -4.38 -8.28 -17.24
N LEU A 135 -4.47 -8.46 -15.92
CA LEU A 135 -3.87 -7.53 -14.95
C LEU A 135 -2.34 -7.55 -14.99
N SER A 136 -1.70 -8.71 -15.17
CA SER A 136 -0.24 -8.77 -15.33
C SER A 136 0.19 -8.10 -16.63
N GLY A 137 -0.52 -8.32 -17.74
CA GLY A 137 -0.24 -7.63 -19.01
C GLY A 137 -0.41 -6.11 -18.89
N LEU A 138 -1.51 -5.66 -18.27
CA LEU A 138 -1.77 -4.24 -18.00
C LEU A 138 -0.65 -3.62 -17.15
N SER A 139 -0.18 -4.32 -16.12
CA SER A 139 0.87 -3.77 -15.24
C SER A 139 2.27 -3.81 -15.85
N ILE A 140 2.58 -4.78 -16.73
CA ILE A 140 3.84 -4.77 -17.49
C ILE A 140 3.83 -3.58 -18.46
N LEU A 141 2.69 -3.33 -19.14
CA LEU A 141 2.52 -2.16 -19.98
C LEU A 141 2.64 -0.85 -19.16
N LEU A 142 2.02 -0.78 -17.99
CA LEU A 142 2.07 0.40 -17.12
C LEU A 142 3.50 0.65 -16.59
N PHE A 143 4.21 -0.39 -16.17
CA PHE A 143 5.64 -0.34 -15.80
C PHE A 143 6.50 0.22 -16.93
N LEU A 144 6.35 -0.30 -18.15
CA LEU A 144 7.11 0.15 -19.31
C LEU A 144 6.81 1.62 -19.66
N ILE A 145 5.54 2.04 -19.56
CA ILE A 145 5.14 3.44 -19.77
C ILE A 145 5.77 4.37 -18.72
N THR A 146 5.68 4.04 -17.42
CA THR A 146 6.27 4.90 -16.38
C THR A 146 7.79 4.89 -16.39
N ALA A 147 8.42 3.75 -16.73
CA ALA A 147 9.87 3.65 -16.90
C ALA A 147 10.34 4.51 -18.10
N PHE A 148 9.63 4.45 -19.23
CA PHE A 148 9.91 5.28 -20.40
C PHE A 148 9.75 6.77 -20.10
N ILE A 149 8.69 7.17 -19.39
CA ILE A 149 8.49 8.56 -18.94
C ILE A 149 9.64 8.99 -18.00
N GLY A 150 10.06 8.12 -17.07
CA GLY A 150 11.21 8.38 -16.20
C GLY A 150 12.51 8.59 -16.97
N LEU A 151 12.79 7.75 -17.97
CA LEU A 151 13.96 7.89 -18.86
C LEU A 151 13.89 9.17 -19.72
N VAL A 152 12.70 9.57 -20.19
CA VAL A 152 12.52 10.84 -20.92
C VAL A 152 12.74 12.05 -20.00
N ILE A 153 12.29 12.00 -18.75
CA ILE A 153 12.58 13.06 -17.75
C ILE A 153 14.08 13.15 -17.48
N LEU A 154 14.75 12.01 -17.24
CA LEU A 154 16.20 11.96 -17.04
C LEU A 154 16.97 12.46 -18.27
N GLY A 155 16.51 12.15 -19.49
CA GLY A 155 17.14 12.62 -20.73
C GLY A 155 16.88 14.10 -21.09
N ILE A 156 15.88 14.75 -20.47
CA ILE A 156 15.59 16.18 -20.68
C ILE A 156 16.26 17.05 -19.60
N PHE A 157 16.34 16.56 -18.37
CA PHE A 157 16.82 17.34 -17.22
C PHE A 157 18.19 16.88 -16.69
N GLY A 158 18.72 15.73 -17.11
CA GLY A 158 19.97 15.17 -16.59
C GLY A 158 21.19 16.06 -16.82
N ASP A 159 21.29 16.68 -18.00
CA ASP A 159 22.34 17.66 -18.34
C ASP A 159 22.33 18.93 -17.46
N GLN A 160 21.30 19.11 -16.62
CA GLN A 160 21.14 20.23 -15.69
C GLN A 160 21.33 19.82 -14.21
N MET A 161 21.60 18.54 -13.93
CA MET A 161 21.74 17.98 -12.58
C MET A 161 23.18 17.57 -12.30
N THR A 162 23.57 17.56 -11.03
CA THR A 162 24.83 16.91 -10.63
C THR A 162 24.69 15.39 -10.64
N ASP A 163 25.81 14.66 -10.77
CA ASP A 163 25.82 13.18 -10.78
C ASP A 163 25.09 12.56 -9.58
N ALA A 164 25.21 13.19 -8.39
CA ALA A 164 24.57 12.75 -7.16
C ALA A 164 23.04 12.99 -7.15
N GLU A 165 22.57 14.07 -7.76
CA GLU A 165 21.13 14.33 -7.96
C GLU A 165 20.54 13.37 -9.00
N LEU A 166 21.31 13.06 -10.06
CA LEU A 166 20.91 12.15 -11.14
C LEU A 166 20.79 10.70 -10.66
N ASP A 167 21.75 10.21 -9.87
CA ASP A 167 21.72 8.87 -9.27
C ASP A 167 20.53 8.74 -8.29
N SER A 168 20.37 9.72 -7.40
CA SER A 168 19.24 9.79 -6.46
C SER A 168 17.87 9.82 -7.16
N LEU A 169 17.73 10.64 -8.21
CA LEU A 169 16.49 10.76 -8.97
C LEU A 169 16.20 9.48 -9.77
N SER A 170 17.20 8.91 -10.44
CA SER A 170 17.01 7.70 -11.26
C SER A 170 16.68 6.47 -10.41
N GLY A 171 17.35 6.29 -9.26
CA GLY A 171 16.99 5.27 -8.28
C GLY A 171 15.56 5.43 -7.76
N THR A 172 15.15 6.66 -7.44
CA THR A 172 13.79 6.99 -6.99
C THR A 172 12.74 6.71 -8.07
N LEU A 173 13.01 7.08 -9.33
CA LEU A 173 12.12 6.84 -10.47
C LEU A 173 11.96 5.35 -10.81
N LEU A 174 13.04 4.57 -10.75
CA LEU A 174 13.01 3.12 -10.96
C LEU A 174 12.25 2.41 -9.83
N PHE A 175 12.56 2.73 -8.56
CA PHE A 175 11.90 2.13 -7.40
C PHE A 175 10.41 2.45 -7.36
N SER A 176 10.03 3.71 -7.57
CA SER A 176 8.62 4.13 -7.62
C SER A 176 7.83 3.47 -8.75
N THR A 177 8.41 3.41 -9.96
CA THR A 177 7.84 2.71 -11.12
C THR A 177 7.60 1.23 -10.83
N PHE A 178 8.60 0.54 -10.26
CA PHE A 178 8.50 -0.86 -9.86
C PHE A 178 7.43 -1.08 -8.78
N LEU A 179 7.40 -0.23 -7.75
CA LEU A 179 6.48 -0.33 -6.62
C LEU A 179 5.03 -0.05 -7.03
N ILE A 180 4.77 0.98 -7.85
CA ILE A 180 3.43 1.27 -8.40
C ILE A 180 2.94 0.10 -9.25
N SER A 181 3.82 -0.48 -10.05
CA SER A 181 3.48 -1.65 -10.89
C SER A 181 3.16 -2.88 -10.04
N ILE A 182 3.95 -3.16 -9.00
CA ILE A 182 3.63 -4.19 -8.00
C ILE A 182 2.26 -3.94 -7.34
N ILE A 183 1.91 -2.69 -7.01
CA ILE A 183 0.57 -2.36 -6.50
C ILE A 183 -0.50 -2.68 -7.55
N PHE A 184 -0.30 -2.35 -8.83
CA PHE A 184 -1.25 -2.67 -9.89
C PHE A 184 -1.43 -4.18 -10.12
N ILE A 185 -0.35 -4.97 -10.12
CA ILE A 185 -0.39 -6.45 -10.13
C ILE A 185 -1.27 -6.95 -8.98
N PHE A 186 -0.90 -6.64 -7.74
CA PHE A 186 -1.55 -7.23 -6.56
C PHE A 186 -2.86 -6.56 -6.15
N SER A 187 -3.28 -5.49 -6.84
CA SER A 187 -4.60 -4.86 -6.69
C SER A 187 -5.77 -5.80 -6.99
N GLY A 188 -5.58 -6.76 -7.91
CA GLY A 188 -6.61 -7.72 -8.31
C GLY A 188 -6.12 -9.13 -8.65
N ILE A 189 -4.81 -9.40 -8.69
CA ILE A 189 -4.31 -10.78 -8.89
C ILE A 189 -4.54 -11.65 -7.65
N ILE A 190 -4.50 -11.07 -6.44
CA ILE A 190 -4.96 -11.72 -5.21
C ILE A 190 -5.82 -10.69 -4.44
N PRO A 191 -7.17 -10.72 -4.48
CA PRO A 191 -8.02 -11.90 -4.67
C PRO A 191 -9.33 -11.63 -5.49
N TYR A 192 -10.24 -12.62 -5.52
CA TYR A 192 -11.66 -12.50 -5.92
C TYR A 192 -12.00 -11.73 -7.23
N SER A 193 -11.85 -12.38 -8.40
CA SER A 193 -12.70 -12.02 -9.55
C SER A 193 -14.14 -12.52 -9.31
N ARG A 194 -14.96 -11.69 -8.64
CA ARG A 194 -16.42 -11.81 -8.42
C ARG A 194 -17.05 -13.16 -8.81
N GLY A 195 -17.32 -13.91 -7.75
CA GLY A 195 -18.13 -15.11 -7.66
C GLY A 195 -18.39 -15.28 -6.17
N GLU A 196 -19.32 -14.47 -5.64
CA GLU A 196 -19.62 -14.36 -4.22
C GLU A 196 -20.50 -15.53 -3.79
N SER A 197 -19.95 -16.74 -3.85
CA SER A 197 -20.52 -17.91 -3.16
C SER A 197 -20.13 -17.87 -1.69
N LEU A 198 -21.12 -18.00 -0.82
CA LEU A 198 -20.93 -18.42 0.57
C LEU A 198 -20.22 -19.80 0.59
N ARG A 199 -19.75 -20.22 1.77
CA ARG A 199 -19.36 -21.62 1.95
C ARG A 199 -20.58 -22.51 1.69
N GLU A 200 -20.37 -23.66 1.06
CA GLU A 200 -21.45 -24.61 0.76
C GLU A 200 -22.15 -25.11 2.03
N SER A 201 -21.47 -25.08 3.19
CA SER A 201 -22.02 -25.33 4.53
C SER A 201 -22.93 -24.24 5.10
N GLU A 202 -23.02 -23.07 4.46
CA GLU A 202 -23.83 -21.91 4.88
C GLU A 202 -24.80 -21.45 3.79
N VAL A 203 -24.96 -22.24 2.73
CA VAL A 203 -26.09 -22.09 1.81
C VAL A 203 -27.34 -22.63 2.54
N PRO A 204 -28.42 -21.84 2.71
CA PRO A 204 -29.66 -22.37 3.26
C PRO A 204 -30.20 -23.45 2.32
N VAL A 205 -30.49 -24.63 2.87
CA VAL A 205 -31.09 -25.73 2.12
C VAL A 205 -32.56 -25.39 1.89
N ASN A 206 -32.87 -24.91 0.68
CA ASN A 206 -34.21 -24.77 0.12
C ASN A 206 -34.66 -26.06 -0.56
#